data_AF-A0AAV1C0T8-F1
#
_entry.id   AF-A0AAV1C0T8-F1
#
_cell.length_a   1.000
_cell.length_b   1.000
_cell.length_c   1.000
_cell.angle_alpha   90.00
_cell.angle_beta   90.00
_cell.angle_gamma   90.00
#
_symmetry.space_group_name_H-M   'P 1'
#
loop_
_entity.id
_entity.type
_entity.pdbx_description
1 polymer ?
#
loop_
_entity_poly.entity_id
_entity_poly.type
_entity_poly.pdbx_seq_one_letter_code
_entity_poly.pdbx_strand_id
1 'polypeptide(L)'
;MVSDHSPVQWATTKRKNQNWVTKLQDDGGIWHSQSSDLSQMMISHFKQILTLPDNYPPQIDDLRDADSICEKVSLQLTSAPERDLNAHYTAEEIEKALFEMAPWKAPGLDGVPAGFLGNCSEI
;
A
#
# COMPACT_ATOMS: atom_id res chain seq x y z
N MET A 1 26.55 12.08 -30.72
CA MET A 1 25.10 11.91 -30.50
C MET A 1 24.90 11.38 -29.09
N VAL A 2 24.67 12.26 -28.13
CA VAL A 2 24.32 11.86 -26.77
C VAL A 2 22.81 11.66 -26.78
N SER A 3 22.38 10.41 -26.65
CA SER A 3 20.96 10.07 -26.52
C SER A 3 20.46 10.68 -25.22
N ASP A 4 19.70 11.77 -25.33
CA ASP A 4 19.05 12.43 -24.21
C ASP A 4 17.92 11.53 -23.69
N HIS A 5 18.27 10.63 -22.76
CA HIS A 5 17.32 9.73 -22.14
C HIS A 5 16.55 10.49 -21.07
N SER A 6 15.24 10.67 -21.30
CA SER A 6 14.30 11.32 -20.37
C SER A 6 14.48 10.83 -18.91
N PRO A 7 14.50 11.74 -17.91
CA PRO A 7 14.65 11.42 -16.50
C PRO A 7 13.72 10.32 -15.97
N VAL A 8 12.54 10.20 -16.56
CA VAL A 8 11.51 9.23 -16.15
C VAL A 8 11.87 7.82 -16.62
N GLN A 9 12.50 7.68 -17.79
CA GLN A 9 12.85 6.37 -18.36
C GLN A 9 14.02 5.71 -17.63
N TRP A 10 15.05 6.46 -17.23
CA TRP A 10 16.16 5.89 -16.46
C TRP A 10 15.74 5.49 -15.06
N ALA A 11 14.91 6.30 -14.39
CA ALA A 11 14.40 5.99 -13.06
C ALA A 11 13.51 4.74 -13.08
N THR A 12 12.64 4.60 -14.09
CA THR A 12 11.78 3.42 -14.28
C THR A 12 12.61 2.17 -14.58
N THR A 13 13.61 2.28 -15.46
CA THR A 13 14.50 1.16 -15.80
C THR A 13 15.35 0.73 -14.61
N LYS A 14 15.89 1.68 -13.84
CA LYS A 14 16.67 1.41 -12.63
C LYS A 14 15.83 0.69 -11.58
N ARG A 15 14.60 1.14 -11.34
CA ARG A 15 13.66 0.48 -10.41
C ARG A 15 13.25 -0.90 -10.89
N LYS A 16 12.98 -1.08 -12.19
CA LYS A 16 12.70 -2.40 -12.76
C LYS A 16 13.86 -3.37 -12.51
N ASN A 17 15.09 -2.94 -12.73
CA ASN A 17 16.27 -3.77 -12.52
C ASN A 17 16.53 -4.07 -11.03
N GLN A 18 16.20 -3.15 -10.13
CA GLN A 18 16.32 -3.34 -8.69
C GLN A 18 15.24 -4.28 -8.13
N ASN A 19 14.03 -4.22 -8.67
CA ASN A 19 12.90 -5.01 -8.21
C ASN A 19 12.77 -6.36 -8.92
N TRP A 20 13.66 -6.65 -9.87
CA TRP A 20 13.64 -7.93 -10.57
C TRP A 20 14.17 -9.04 -9.67
N VAL A 21 13.28 -9.92 -9.24
CA VAL A 21 13.64 -11.08 -8.42
C VAL A 21 14.21 -12.17 -9.34
N THR A 22 15.53 -12.33 -9.33
CA THR A 22 16.23 -13.32 -10.15
C THR A 22 16.35 -14.69 -9.46
N LYS A 23 16.39 -14.70 -8.12
CA LYS A 23 16.52 -15.91 -7.30
C LYS A 23 15.91 -15.72 -5.92
N LEU A 24 15.40 -16.79 -5.34
CA LEU A 24 14.87 -16.84 -3.97
C LEU A 24 15.57 -17.98 -3.21
N GLN A 25 15.72 -17.80 -1.91
CA GLN A 25 16.27 -18.83 -1.03
C GLN A 25 15.11 -19.53 -0.32
N ASP A 26 15.14 -20.86 -0.26
CA ASP A 26 14.18 -21.64 0.51
C ASP A 26 14.55 -21.74 2.00
N ASP A 27 13.66 -22.31 2.80
CA ASP A 27 13.86 -22.49 4.24
C ASP A 27 15.03 -23.44 4.57
N GLY A 28 15.45 -24.25 3.60
CA GLY A 28 16.64 -25.11 3.69
C GLY A 28 17.95 -24.41 3.34
N GLY A 29 17.88 -23.12 2.98
CA GLY A 29 19.04 -22.31 2.59
C GLY A 29 19.47 -22.48 1.14
N ILE A 30 18.71 -23.20 0.30
CA ILE A 30 19.02 -23.46 -1.10
C ILE A 30 18.47 -22.34 -1.97
N TRP A 31 19.29 -21.86 -2.91
CA TRP A 31 18.90 -20.82 -3.86
C TRP A 31 18.26 -21.41 -5.12
N HIS A 32 17.02 -21.02 -5.39
CA HIS A 32 16.28 -21.34 -6.60
C HIS A 32 16.33 -20.17 -7.57
N SER A 33 16.51 -20.43 -8.87
CA SER A 33 16.53 -19.40 -9.92
C SER A 33 15.59 -19.73 -11.09
N GLN A 34 14.94 -20.89 -11.07
CA GLN A 34 14.00 -21.29 -12.11
C GLN A 34 12.64 -20.64 -11.87
N SER A 35 12.06 -20.04 -12.92
CA SER A 35 10.80 -19.29 -12.82
C SER A 35 9.62 -20.09 -12.22
N SER A 36 9.52 -21.38 -12.54
CA SER A 36 8.52 -22.29 -11.96
C SER A 36 8.65 -22.39 -10.44
N ASP A 37 9.88 -22.56 -9.97
CA ASP A 37 10.19 -22.83 -8.58
C ASP A 37 9.98 -21.56 -7.75
N LEU A 38 10.43 -20.41 -8.27
CA LEU A 38 10.15 -19.10 -7.68
C LEU A 38 8.65 -18.84 -7.52
N SER A 39 7.87 -19.14 -8.56
CA SER A 39 6.42 -18.95 -8.56
C SER A 39 5.75 -19.85 -7.51
N GLN A 40 6.14 -21.12 -7.44
CA GLN A 40 5.60 -22.07 -6.47
C GLN A 40 5.97 -21.69 -5.03
N MET A 41 7.22 -21.28 -4.79
CA MET A 41 7.67 -20.80 -3.48
C MET A 41 6.88 -19.58 -3.02
N MET A 42 6.69 -18.59 -3.90
CA MET A 42 5.92 -17.38 -3.60
C MET A 42 4.46 -17.72 -3.28
N ILE A 43 3.82 -18.56 -4.11
CA ILE A 43 2.44 -18.99 -3.88
C ILE A 43 2.32 -19.73 -2.55
N SER A 44 3.23 -20.66 -2.26
CA SER A 44 3.21 -21.43 -1.01
C SER A 44 3.40 -20.52 0.21
N HIS A 45 4.36 -19.61 0.15
CA HIS A 45 4.66 -18.68 1.22
C HIS A 45 3.47 -17.76 1.51
N PHE A 46 2.92 -17.11 0.48
CA PHE A 46 1.78 -16.23 0.66
C PHE A 46 0.52 -16.98 1.09
N LYS A 47 0.30 -18.20 0.62
CA LYS A 47 -0.78 -19.05 1.15
C LYS A 47 -0.61 -19.29 2.64
N GLN A 48 0.60 -19.60 3.11
CA GLN A 48 0.84 -19.85 4.53
C GLN A 48 0.58 -18.62 5.41
N ILE A 49 0.98 -17.42 4.99
CA ILE A 49 0.81 -16.21 5.82
C ILE A 49 -0.59 -15.57 5.67
N LEU A 50 -1.26 -15.78 4.54
CA LEU A 50 -2.58 -15.20 4.26
C LEU A 50 -3.74 -16.16 4.50
N THR A 51 -3.46 -17.43 4.81
CA THR A 51 -4.49 -18.41 5.18
C THR A 51 -4.38 -18.69 6.68
N LEU A 52 -5.53 -18.73 7.35
CA LEU A 52 -5.59 -19.19 8.73
C LEU A 52 -5.16 -20.67 8.78
N PRO A 53 -4.43 -21.11 9.81
CA PRO A 53 -4.10 -22.53 9.98
C PRO A 53 -5.37 -23.40 9.92
N ASP A 54 -5.28 -24.62 9.38
CA ASP A 54 -6.42 -25.55 9.32
C ASP A 54 -6.99 -25.90 10.71
N ASN A 55 -6.21 -25.65 11.76
CA ASN A 55 -6.57 -25.86 13.16
C ASN A 55 -6.97 -24.56 13.88
N TYR A 56 -7.21 -23.49 13.13
CA TYR A 56 -7.77 -22.26 13.67
C TYR A 56 -9.21 -22.58 14.06
N PRO A 57 -9.57 -22.52 15.35
CA PRO A 57 -10.95 -22.75 15.75
C PRO A 57 -11.82 -21.75 14.97
N PRO A 58 -12.98 -22.15 14.43
CA PRO A 58 -13.94 -21.17 13.93
C PRO A 58 -14.19 -20.24 15.11
N GLN A 59 -13.75 -18.98 15.00
CA GLN A 59 -13.96 -17.99 16.04
C GLN A 59 -15.46 -17.73 16.09
N ILE A 60 -16.16 -18.52 16.91
CA ILE A 60 -17.51 -18.21 17.35
C ILE A 60 -17.50 -16.91 18.20
N ASP A 61 -16.32 -16.38 18.52
CA ASP A 61 -16.11 -15.08 19.15
C ASP A 61 -15.81 -13.91 18.18
N ASP A 62 -15.78 -14.11 16.85
CA ASP A 62 -15.55 -13.00 15.89
C ASP A 62 -16.61 -11.88 16.02
N LEU A 63 -17.83 -12.22 16.45
CA LEU A 63 -18.86 -11.23 16.75
C LEU A 63 -18.59 -10.47 18.06
N ARG A 64 -18.03 -11.14 19.08
CA ARG A 64 -17.71 -10.53 20.37
C ARG A 64 -16.50 -9.60 20.28
N ASP A 65 -15.52 -9.98 19.48
CA ASP A 65 -14.34 -9.15 19.21
C ASP A 65 -14.65 -8.02 18.22
N ALA A 66 -15.51 -8.24 17.21
CA ALA A 66 -16.01 -7.16 16.37
C ALA A 66 -16.80 -6.13 17.18
N ASP A 67 -17.69 -6.56 18.09
CA ASP A 67 -18.44 -5.65 18.96
C ASP A 67 -17.51 -4.88 19.91
N SER A 68 -16.50 -5.52 20.48
CA SER A 68 -15.48 -4.88 21.32
C SER A 68 -14.57 -3.92 20.55
N ILE A 69 -14.22 -4.23 19.29
CA ILE A 69 -13.49 -3.33 18.39
C ILE A 69 -14.37 -2.15 18.01
N CYS A 70 -15.63 -2.40 17.62
CA CYS A 70 -16.61 -1.36 17.30
C CYS A 70 -16.85 -0.46 18.51
N GLU A 71 -17.03 -1.02 19.71
CA GLU A 71 -17.20 -0.26 20.95
C GLU A 71 -15.96 0.61 21.22
N LYS A 72 -14.75 0.06 21.11
CA LYS A 72 -13.51 0.84 21.28
C LYS A 72 -13.37 1.93 20.22
N VAL A 73 -13.67 1.65 18.96
CA VAL A 73 -13.63 2.64 17.86
C VAL A 73 -14.67 3.73 18.09
N SER A 74 -15.89 3.36 18.46
CA SER A 74 -16.96 4.30 18.81
C SER A 74 -16.58 5.15 20.02
N LEU A 75 -16.01 4.57 21.08
CA LEU A 75 -15.54 5.31 22.26
C LEU A 75 -14.42 6.31 21.89
N GLN A 76 -13.48 5.91 21.03
CA GLN A 76 -12.42 6.79 20.55
C GLN A 76 -12.97 7.93 19.69
N LEU A 77 -13.91 7.65 18.78
CA LEU A 77 -14.58 8.67 17.96
C LEU A 77 -15.46 9.62 18.79
N THR A 78 -16.03 9.14 19.90
CA THR A 78 -16.81 9.97 20.83
C THR A 78 -15.91 10.85 21.70
N SER A 79 -14.68 10.39 21.98
CA SER A 79 -13.67 11.14 22.77
C SER A 79 -12.75 12.03 21.93
N ALA A 80 -12.65 11.78 20.62
CA ALA A 80 -12.09 12.71 19.66
C ALA A 80 -13.02 13.92 19.54
N PRO A 81 -12.50 15.13 19.25
CA PRO A 81 -13.34 16.29 19.06
C PRO A 81 -14.23 16.06 17.83
N GLU A 82 -15.49 15.68 18.06
CA GLU A 82 -16.56 15.62 17.04
C GLU A 82 -16.58 16.91 16.19
N ARG A 83 -16.13 18.02 16.80
CA ARG A 83 -15.90 19.31 16.17
C ARG A 83 -14.86 19.29 15.05
N ASP A 84 -13.76 18.56 15.20
CA ASP A 84 -12.67 18.53 14.21
C ASP A 84 -13.07 17.64 13.03
N LEU A 85 -13.78 16.53 13.27
CA LEU A 85 -14.31 15.68 12.18
C LEU A 85 -15.42 16.37 11.37
N ASN A 86 -16.22 17.22 12.02
CA ASN A 86 -17.27 18.00 11.35
C ASN A 86 -16.80 19.40 10.92
N ALA A 87 -15.52 19.74 11.11
CA ALA A 87 -14.98 21.01 10.69
C ALA A 87 -14.94 21.10 9.16
N HIS A 88 -15.16 22.30 8.63
CA HIS A 88 -14.89 22.55 7.22
C HIS A 88 -13.39 22.55 6.99
N TYR A 89 -12.96 21.87 5.93
CA TYR A 89 -11.58 21.93 5.47
C TYR A 89 -11.20 23.36 5.09
N THR A 90 -9.96 23.75 5.39
CA THR A 90 -9.41 25.04 4.96
C THR A 90 -8.63 24.91 3.65
N ALA A 91 -8.42 26.04 2.97
CA ALA A 91 -7.61 26.06 1.75
C ALA A 91 -6.16 25.63 2.03
N GLU A 92 -5.62 26.05 3.18
CA GLU A 92 -4.27 25.72 3.62
C GLU A 92 -4.11 24.22 3.92
N GLU A 93 -5.13 23.58 4.48
CA GLU A 93 -5.14 22.13 4.71
C GLU A 93 -5.17 21.34 3.40
N ILE A 94 -5.98 21.80 2.43
CA ILE A 94 -6.03 21.19 1.09
C ILE A 94 -4.67 21.32 0.41
N GLU A 95 -4.08 22.51 0.41
CA GLU A 95 -2.79 22.78 -0.21
C GLU A 95 -1.69 21.90 0.41
N LYS A 96 -1.63 21.87 1.75
CA LYS A 96 -0.67 21.05 2.48
C LYS A 96 -0.85 19.57 2.18
N ALA A 97 -2.07 19.06 2.22
CA ALA A 97 -2.36 17.65 1.92
C ALA A 97 -1.97 17.30 0.47
N LEU A 98 -2.14 18.23 -0.47
CA LEU A 98 -1.77 18.05 -1.87
C LEU A 98 -0.26 17.88 -2.05
N PHE A 99 0.55 18.70 -1.36
CA PHE A 99 2.01 18.66 -1.44
C PHE A 99 2.66 17.59 -0.55
N GLU A 100 1.97 17.11 0.48
CA GLU A 100 2.40 15.94 1.28
C GLU A 100 2.21 14.61 0.52
N MET A 101 1.36 14.58 -0.50
CA MET A 101 1.21 13.39 -1.35
C MET A 101 2.39 13.25 -2.31
N ALA A 102 2.98 12.06 -2.36
CA ALA A 102 3.97 11.74 -3.39
C ALA A 102 3.32 11.91 -4.79
N PRO A 103 3.98 12.62 -5.75
CA PRO A 103 3.37 12.95 -7.05
C PRO A 103 2.89 11.73 -7.85
N TRP A 104 3.54 10.59 -7.64
CA TRP A 104 3.27 9.31 -8.33
C TRP A 104 2.64 8.26 -7.41
N LYS A 105 1.97 8.69 -6.34
CA LYS A 105 1.17 7.78 -5.51
C LYS A 105 0.10 7.10 -6.39
N ALA A 106 -0.28 5.87 -6.03
CA ALA A 106 -1.27 5.12 -6.77
C ALA A 106 -2.56 5.96 -6.92
N PRO A 107 -3.12 6.06 -8.14
CA PRO A 107 -4.33 6.82 -8.36
C PRO A 107 -5.50 6.21 -7.60
N GLY A 108 -6.50 7.03 -7.27
CA GLY A 108 -7.76 6.55 -6.75
C GLY A 108 -8.56 5.82 -7.82
N LEU A 109 -9.84 5.55 -7.52
CA LEU A 109 -10.78 4.99 -8.50
C LEU A 109 -10.94 5.91 -9.73
N ASP A 110 -10.60 7.19 -9.58
CA ASP A 110 -10.59 8.22 -10.61
C ASP A 110 -9.44 8.08 -11.63
N GLY A 111 -8.40 7.30 -11.33
CA GLY A 111 -7.27 7.09 -12.23
C GLY A 111 -6.28 8.26 -12.30
N VAL A 112 -6.43 9.27 -11.43
CA VAL A 112 -5.62 10.50 -11.48
C VAL A 112 -4.54 10.48 -10.38
N PRO A 113 -3.24 10.58 -10.73
CA PRO A 113 -2.18 10.66 -9.72
C PRO A 113 -2.13 12.05 -9.08
N ALA A 114 -1.71 12.12 -7.82
CA ALA A 114 -1.67 13.38 -7.05
C ALA A 114 -0.85 14.50 -7.74
N GLY A 115 0.20 14.14 -8.48
CA GLY A 115 1.02 15.09 -9.23
C GLY A 115 0.26 15.82 -10.36
N PHE A 116 -0.87 15.29 -10.84
CA PHE A 116 -1.72 16.00 -11.81
C PHE A 116 -2.41 17.21 -11.15
N LEU A 117 -2.90 17.02 -9.94
CA LEU A 117 -3.65 18.04 -9.20
C LEU A 117 -2.74 19.18 -8.72
N GLY A 118 -1.51 18.87 -8.29
CA GLY A 118 -0.52 19.89 -7.89
C GLY A 118 -0.10 20.83 -9.03
N ASN A 119 -0.20 20.41 -10.29
CA ASN A 119 0.08 21.27 -11.44
C ASN A 119 -1.12 22.15 -11.85
N CYS A 120 -2.32 21.86 -11.35
CA CYS A 120 -3.52 22.65 -11.63
C CYS A 120 -3.69 23.85 -10.68
N SER A 121 -2.98 23.90 -9.55
CA SER A 121 -3.02 25.06 -8.63
C SER A 121 -2.09 26.21 -9.03
N GLU A 122 -1.30 26.04 -10.09
CA GLU A 122 -0.39 27.06 -10.64
C GLU A 122 -0.98 27.83 -11.85
N ILE A 123 -2.26 27.64 -12.14
CA ILE A 123 -3.06 28.37 -13.14
C ILE A 123 -4.14 29.18 -12.42
#